data_AF-A0A2U3L5Q2-F1
#
_entry.id   AF-A0A2U3L5Q2-F1
#
_cell.length_a   1.000
_cell.length_b   1.000
_cell.length_c   1.000
_cell.angle_alpha   90.00
_cell.angle_beta   90.00
_cell.angle_gamma   90.00
#
_symmetry.space_group_name_H-M   'P 1'
#
loop_
_entity.id
_entity.type
_entity.pdbx_description
1 polymer ?
#
loop_
_entity_poly.entity_id
_entity_poly.type
_entity_poly.pdbx_seq_one_letter_code
_entity_poly.pdbx_strand_id
1 'polypeptide(L)'
;MDKPLSSLHEAPSWGRVLKHGMVVWTRTAVLRSLSIGILYCPVGLGLGAFAAYEAIGEGYRFFPLYGGVAALITCSVLWWLIIERPCHRGVAAGIVAGALAGLLSHPVCWYLKILAANIGYWVLRTGAYSSSLGEPPVDPLNGLWGAFVLSLWSWLFFGWVTIPSGGIIGGLFARLLKRSCRTSVSGS
;
A
#
# COMPACT_ATOMS: atom_id res chain seq x y z
N MET A 1 -47.39 -33.10 -34.71
CA MET A 1 -47.42 -31.70 -34.27
C MET A 1 -47.55 -31.75 -32.76
N ASP A 2 -46.63 -31.06 -32.06
CA ASP A 2 -46.77 -30.52 -30.68
C ASP A 2 -45.36 -30.39 -30.07
N LYS A 3 -44.84 -29.16 -30.06
CA LYS A 3 -43.72 -28.73 -29.21
C LYS A 3 -44.31 -28.04 -27.99
N PRO A 4 -43.92 -28.38 -26.75
CA PRO A 4 -44.14 -27.49 -25.63
C PRO A 4 -42.92 -26.57 -25.44
N LEU A 5 -43.19 -25.28 -25.56
CA LEU A 5 -42.35 -24.18 -25.07
C LEU A 5 -42.31 -24.21 -23.53
N SER A 6 -41.12 -24.27 -22.95
CA SER A 6 -40.87 -23.74 -21.60
C SER A 6 -39.41 -23.30 -21.46
N SER A 7 -39.08 -22.19 -22.10
CA SER A 7 -37.92 -21.37 -21.76
C SER A 7 -38.34 -20.37 -20.68
N LEU A 8 -38.08 -20.67 -19.42
CA LEU A 8 -38.16 -19.72 -18.32
C LEU A 8 -36.84 -19.69 -17.55
N HIS A 9 -36.05 -18.67 -17.87
CA HIS A 9 -35.34 -17.82 -16.91
C HIS A 9 -34.88 -18.49 -15.60
N GLU A 10 -33.70 -19.11 -15.59
CA GLU A 10 -32.94 -19.31 -14.36
C GLU A 10 -32.17 -18.02 -14.03
N ALA A 11 -32.73 -17.22 -13.13
CA ALA A 11 -32.02 -16.12 -12.50
C ALA A 11 -31.01 -16.66 -11.45
N PRO A 12 -29.81 -16.08 -11.29
CA PRO A 12 -28.87 -16.54 -10.29
C PRO A 12 -29.37 -16.19 -8.87
N SER A 13 -29.60 -17.23 -8.08
CA SER A 13 -30.04 -17.15 -6.68
C SER A 13 -28.93 -16.59 -5.78
N TRP A 14 -28.91 -15.27 -5.64
CA TRP A 14 -28.14 -14.59 -4.58
C TRP A 14 -28.86 -14.76 -3.25
N GLY A 15 -28.62 -15.89 -2.59
CA GLY A 15 -29.21 -16.16 -1.28
C GLY A 15 -28.40 -17.17 -0.50
N ARG A 16 -27.30 -16.75 0.13
CA ARG A 16 -26.73 -17.52 1.24
C ARG A 16 -27.01 -16.83 2.56
N VAL A 17 -28.06 -17.36 3.19
CA VAL A 17 -28.52 -17.10 4.55
C VAL A 17 -27.38 -17.29 5.55
N LEU A 18 -27.15 -16.26 6.35
CA LEU A 18 -26.24 -16.27 7.50
C LEU A 18 -26.86 -17.12 8.62
N LYS A 19 -26.13 -18.16 9.07
CA LYS A 19 -26.36 -18.79 10.37
C LYS A 19 -25.08 -18.75 11.20
N HIS A 20 -25.27 -18.41 12.46
CA HIS A 20 -24.26 -17.97 13.42
C HIS A 20 -23.11 -18.95 13.66
N GLY A 21 -21.92 -18.37 13.78
CA GLY A 21 -20.67 -18.99 14.21
C GLY A 21 -19.51 -18.07 13.83
N MET A 22 -19.22 -17.07 14.68
CA MET A 22 -18.12 -16.10 14.58
C MET A 22 -17.35 -16.09 13.24
N VAL A 23 -17.92 -15.45 12.23
CA VAL A 23 -17.25 -15.20 10.94
C VAL A 23 -16.46 -13.91 11.06
N VAL A 24 -15.32 -13.95 11.75
CA VAL A 24 -14.28 -12.95 11.51
C VAL A 24 -13.62 -13.38 10.21
N TRP A 25 -14.19 -13.14 9.02
CA TRP A 25 -13.45 -13.16 7.73
C TRP A 25 -14.26 -12.88 6.43
N THR A 26 -15.20 -11.94 6.43
CA THR A 26 -15.74 -11.36 5.16
C THR A 26 -15.24 -9.93 4.96
N ARG A 27 -13.93 -9.69 5.14
CA ARG A 27 -13.33 -8.44 4.64
C ARG A 27 -13.28 -8.52 3.11
N THR A 28 -13.91 -7.56 2.43
CA THR A 28 -13.85 -7.41 0.97
C THR A 28 -12.40 -7.37 0.49
N ALA A 29 -12.16 -7.64 -0.80
CA ALA A 29 -10.84 -7.54 -1.41
C ALA A 29 -10.13 -6.20 -1.09
N VAL A 30 -10.92 -5.12 -1.07
CA VAL A 30 -10.47 -3.77 -0.70
C VAL A 30 -9.99 -3.73 0.75
N LEU A 31 -10.78 -4.25 1.69
CA LEU A 31 -10.41 -4.26 3.11
C LEU A 31 -9.18 -5.13 3.38
N ARG A 32 -8.98 -6.25 2.67
CA ARG A 32 -7.75 -7.04 2.78
C ARG A 32 -6.52 -6.28 2.27
N SER A 33 -6.68 -5.59 1.15
CA SER A 33 -5.63 -4.73 0.57
C SER A 33 -5.25 -3.59 1.52
N LEU A 34 -6.25 -2.90 2.10
CA LEU A 34 -5.99 -1.89 3.13
C LEU A 34 -5.35 -2.48 4.38
N SER A 35 -5.76 -3.67 4.81
CA SER A 35 -5.23 -4.30 6.02
C SER A 35 -3.73 -4.57 5.89
N ILE A 36 -3.26 -5.05 4.73
CA ILE A 36 -1.81 -5.22 4.53
C ILE A 36 -1.07 -3.89 4.44
N GLY A 37 -1.66 -2.86 3.83
CA GLY A 37 -1.11 -1.51 3.85
C GLY A 37 -0.92 -0.98 5.28
N ILE A 38 -1.91 -1.19 6.16
CA ILE A 38 -1.83 -0.84 7.58
C ILE A 38 -0.72 -1.63 8.28
N LEU A 39 -0.55 -2.92 7.97
CA LEU A 39 0.53 -3.74 8.53
C LEU A 39 1.92 -3.28 8.08
N TYR A 40 2.05 -2.76 6.87
CA TYR A 40 3.33 -2.27 6.34
C TYR A 40 3.62 -0.81 6.74
N CYS A 41 2.60 -0.03 7.06
CA CYS A 41 2.70 1.39 7.46
C CYS A 41 3.73 1.67 8.57
N PRO A 42 3.83 0.87 9.66
CA PRO A 42 4.84 1.06 10.70
C PRO A 42 6.28 1.05 10.19
N VAL A 43 6.60 0.29 9.13
CA VAL A 43 7.94 0.28 8.52
C VAL A 43 8.26 1.65 7.93
N GLY A 44 7.31 2.24 7.21
CA GLY A 44 7.44 3.59 6.65
C GLY A 44 7.52 4.67 7.72
N LEU A 45 6.69 4.58 8.76
CA LEU A 45 6.74 5.51 9.90
C LEU A 45 8.09 5.45 10.63
N GLY A 46 8.58 4.23 10.93
CA GLY A 46 9.83 4.03 11.67
C GLY A 46 11.05 4.53 10.91
N LEU A 47 11.19 4.17 9.63
CA LEU A 47 12.29 4.66 8.81
C LEU A 47 12.19 6.15 8.53
N GLY A 48 10.97 6.68 8.37
CA GLY A 48 10.77 8.11 8.22
C GLY A 48 11.12 8.89 9.49
N ALA A 49 10.87 8.32 10.68
CA ALA A 49 11.29 8.88 11.96
C ALA A 49 12.81 8.85 12.13
N PHE A 50 13.46 7.76 11.75
CA PHE A 50 14.91 7.69 11.71
C PHE A 50 15.51 8.76 10.78
N ALA A 51 14.99 8.88 9.55
CA ALA A 51 15.44 9.90 8.61
C ALA A 51 15.18 11.33 9.11
N ALA A 52 14.07 11.57 9.82
CA ALA A 52 13.78 12.87 10.42
C ALA A 52 14.72 13.22 11.58
N TYR A 53 15.20 12.22 12.32
CA TYR A 53 16.13 12.40 13.42
C TYR A 53 17.55 12.73 12.93
N GLU A 54 18.00 12.05 11.87
CA GLU A 54 19.35 12.23 11.30
C GLU A 54 19.48 13.44 10.36
N ALA A 55 18.37 13.95 9.81
CA ALA A 55 18.40 15.02 8.84
C ALA A 55 18.74 16.37 9.48
N ILE A 56 19.65 17.10 8.83
CA ILE A 56 19.97 18.49 9.19
C ILE A 56 18.92 19.40 8.54
N GLY A 57 17.98 19.90 9.34
CA GLY A 57 17.01 20.94 8.95
C GLY A 57 15.53 20.58 9.20
N GLU A 58 14.72 21.61 9.45
CA GLU A 58 13.30 21.50 9.84
C GLU A 58 12.39 20.84 8.77
N GLY A 59 12.84 20.79 7.52
CA GLY A 59 12.09 20.25 6.38
C GLY A 59 11.80 18.74 6.43
N TYR A 60 12.31 18.03 7.44
CA TYR A 60 12.13 16.58 7.62
C TYR A 60 11.22 16.21 8.79
N ARG A 61 10.70 17.19 9.54
CA ARG A 61 9.84 16.92 10.71
C ARG A 61 8.63 16.04 10.40
N PHE A 62 8.03 16.21 9.23
CA PHE A 62 6.86 15.44 8.78
C PHE A 62 7.21 14.23 7.90
N PHE A 63 8.50 13.93 7.73
CA PHE A 63 8.95 12.79 6.94
C PHE A 63 8.41 11.42 7.39
N PRO A 64 8.17 11.15 8.70
CA PRO A 64 7.51 9.92 9.13
C PRO A 64 6.15 9.74 8.48
N LEU A 65 5.36 10.83 8.40
CA LEU A 65 4.02 10.79 7.84
C LEU A 65 4.05 10.47 6.34
N TYR A 66 4.98 11.07 5.58
CA TYR A 66 5.15 10.75 4.16
C TYR A 66 5.56 9.28 3.96
N GLY A 67 6.49 8.77 4.77
CA GLY A 67 6.92 7.39 4.72
C GLY A 67 5.79 6.39 5.02
N GLY A 68 5.05 6.65 6.11
CA GLY A 68 3.91 5.81 6.50
C GLY A 68 2.79 5.79 5.46
N VAL A 69 2.40 6.95 4.94
CA VAL A 69 1.36 7.07 3.90
C VAL A 69 1.82 6.40 2.60
N ALA A 70 3.06 6.59 2.18
CA ALA A 70 3.60 5.94 0.99
C ALA A 70 3.62 4.40 1.13
N ALA A 71 4.07 3.87 2.27
CA ALA A 71 4.04 2.46 2.58
C ALA A 71 2.61 1.89 2.54
N LEU A 72 1.64 2.59 3.13
CA LEU A 72 0.24 2.20 3.13
C LEU A 72 -0.32 2.15 1.70
N ILE A 73 -0.15 3.23 0.92
CA ILE A 73 -0.68 3.33 -0.44
C ILE A 73 -0.09 2.26 -1.34
N THR A 74 1.25 2.17 -1.41
CA THR A 74 1.93 1.26 -2.33
C THR A 74 1.63 -0.20 -2.02
N CYS A 75 1.65 -0.59 -0.74
CA CYS A 75 1.35 -1.95 -0.35
C CYS A 75 -0.12 -2.31 -0.60
N SER A 76 -1.06 -1.39 -0.30
CA SER A 76 -2.48 -1.63 -0.58
C SER A 76 -2.75 -1.79 -2.07
N VAL A 77 -2.20 -0.90 -2.91
CA VAL A 77 -2.41 -0.91 -4.36
C VAL A 77 -1.78 -2.15 -4.99
N LEU A 78 -0.54 -2.47 -4.66
CA LEU A 78 0.14 -3.65 -5.22
C LEU A 78 -0.50 -4.95 -4.76
N TRP A 79 -0.96 -5.04 -3.51
CA TRP A 79 -1.72 -6.18 -3.05
C TRP A 79 -3.01 -6.36 -3.85
N TRP A 80 -3.75 -5.27 -4.05
CA TRP A 80 -4.97 -5.31 -4.85
C TRP A 80 -4.69 -5.76 -6.29
N LEU A 81 -3.66 -5.20 -6.94
CA LEU A 81 -3.31 -5.48 -8.33
C LEU A 81 -2.78 -6.90 -8.56
N ILE A 82 -1.93 -7.41 -7.66
CA ILE A 82 -1.21 -8.67 -7.86
C ILE A 82 -1.94 -9.86 -7.22
N ILE A 83 -2.61 -9.66 -6.08
CA ILE A 83 -3.22 -10.74 -5.31
C ILE A 83 -4.74 -10.77 -5.47
N GLU A 84 -5.43 -9.65 -5.23
CA GLU A 84 -6.89 -9.65 -5.18
C GLU A 84 -7.53 -9.67 -6.56
N ARG A 85 -7.11 -8.77 -7.46
CA ARG A 85 -7.67 -8.66 -8.81
C ARG A 85 -7.46 -9.94 -9.64
N PRO A 86 -6.28 -10.59 -9.64
CA PRO A 86 -6.07 -11.85 -10.35
C PRO A 86 -6.46 -13.09 -9.52
N CYS A 87 -6.94 -12.91 -8.29
CA CYS A 87 -7.17 -13.98 -7.31
C CYS A 87 -5.93 -14.87 -7.02
N HIS A 88 -4.71 -14.35 -7.21
CA HIS A 88 -3.47 -15.11 -7.07
C HIS A 88 -2.93 -15.07 -5.61
N ARG A 89 -3.55 -15.84 -4.71
CA ARG A 89 -3.23 -15.86 -3.26
C ARG A 89 -2.03 -16.74 -2.88
N GLY A 90 -1.01 -16.80 -3.73
CA GLY A 90 0.21 -17.56 -3.48
C GLY A 90 1.16 -16.84 -2.51
N VAL A 91 1.93 -17.60 -1.72
CA VAL A 91 2.95 -17.01 -0.83
C VAL A 91 4.02 -16.28 -1.64
N ALA A 92 4.48 -16.87 -2.75
CA ALA A 92 5.45 -16.23 -3.65
C ALA A 92 4.91 -14.92 -4.22
N ALA A 93 3.65 -14.90 -4.68
CA ALA A 93 3.00 -13.69 -5.15
C ALA A 93 2.92 -12.63 -4.04
N GLY A 94 2.61 -13.03 -2.79
CA GLY A 94 2.61 -12.14 -1.64
C GLY A 94 3.98 -11.54 -1.34
N ILE A 95 5.05 -12.34 -1.41
CA ILE A 95 6.43 -11.86 -1.27
C ILE A 95 6.76 -10.84 -2.35
N VAL A 96 6.44 -11.13 -3.61
CA VAL A 96 6.70 -10.21 -4.73
C VAL A 96 5.92 -8.90 -4.57
N ALA A 97 4.62 -8.97 -4.25
CA ALA A 97 3.80 -7.78 -4.04
C ALA A 97 4.34 -6.90 -2.90
N GLY A 98 4.74 -7.53 -1.79
CA GLY A 98 5.33 -6.83 -0.66
C GLY A 98 6.70 -6.23 -0.94
N ALA A 99 7.59 -6.97 -1.62
CA ALA A 99 8.92 -6.48 -2.02
C ALA A 99 8.82 -5.28 -2.97
N LEU A 100 7.92 -5.35 -3.96
CA LEU A 100 7.62 -4.23 -4.85
C LEU A 100 7.05 -3.02 -4.09
N ALA A 101 6.23 -3.25 -3.06
CA ALA A 101 5.74 -2.16 -2.20
C ALA A 101 6.90 -1.48 -1.47
N GLY A 102 7.84 -2.25 -0.92
CA GLY A 102 9.03 -1.71 -0.29
C GLY A 102 9.99 -1.01 -1.24
N LEU A 103 9.97 -1.33 -2.53
CA LEU A 103 10.72 -0.61 -3.57
C LEU A 103 10.01 0.70 -3.96
N LEU A 104 8.73 0.63 -4.32
CA LEU A 104 7.96 1.75 -4.85
C LEU A 104 7.51 2.74 -3.78
N SER A 105 7.55 2.40 -2.50
CA SER A 105 7.25 3.34 -1.41
C SER A 105 8.21 4.53 -1.37
N HIS A 106 9.44 4.38 -1.85
CA HIS A 106 10.44 5.46 -1.85
C HIS A 106 10.08 6.61 -2.79
N PRO A 107 9.85 6.40 -4.10
CA PRO A 107 9.47 7.50 -5.00
C PRO A 107 8.14 8.10 -4.60
N VAL A 108 7.19 7.30 -4.10
CA VAL A 108 5.92 7.81 -3.58
C VAL A 108 6.14 8.69 -2.34
N CYS A 109 7.00 8.30 -1.40
CA CYS A 109 7.32 9.08 -0.21
C CYS A 109 7.92 10.44 -0.57
N TRP A 110 8.93 10.46 -1.44
CA TRP A 110 9.56 11.70 -1.87
C TRP A 110 8.59 12.61 -2.63
N TYR A 111 7.76 12.02 -3.49
CA TYR A 111 6.77 12.79 -4.22
C TYR A 111 5.70 13.40 -3.29
N LEU A 112 5.24 12.66 -2.27
CA LEU A 112 4.33 13.18 -1.25
C LEU A 112 4.95 14.35 -0.48
N LYS A 113 6.24 14.29 -0.14
CA LYS A 113 6.97 15.41 0.49
C LYS A 113 6.97 16.64 -0.42
N ILE A 114 7.30 16.48 -1.70
CA ILE A 114 7.35 17.58 -2.67
C ILE A 114 5.97 18.21 -2.86
N LEU A 115 4.93 17.38 -2.95
CA LEU A 115 3.56 17.85 -3.08
C LEU A 115 3.11 18.61 -1.82
N ALA A 116 3.44 18.10 -0.64
CA ALA A 116 3.12 18.78 0.62
C ALA A 116 3.83 20.14 0.74
N ALA A 117 5.09 20.23 0.31
CA ALA A 117 5.82 21.50 0.26
C ALA A 117 5.17 22.50 -0.70
N ASN A 118 4.74 22.05 -1.88
CA ASN A 118 4.02 22.89 -2.83
C ASN A 118 2.66 23.36 -2.30
N ILE A 119 1.88 22.49 -1.66
CA ILE A 119 0.61 22.87 -1.03
C ILE A 119 0.86 23.89 0.09
N GLY A 120 1.87 23.65 0.93
CA GLY A 120 2.25 24.55 2.01
C GLY A 120 2.66 25.94 1.51
N TYR A 121 3.44 26.00 0.43
CA TYR A 121 3.90 27.24 -0.16
C TYR A 121 2.80 27.99 -0.91
N TRP A 122 2.14 27.34 -1.89
CA TRP A 122 1.21 27.99 -2.81
C TRP A 122 -0.20 28.16 -2.27
N VAL A 123 -0.70 27.18 -1.51
CA VAL A 123 -2.10 27.15 -1.04
C VAL A 123 -2.21 27.71 0.37
N LEU A 124 -1.42 27.18 1.30
CA LEU A 124 -1.51 27.55 2.71
C LEU A 124 -0.71 28.80 3.06
N ARG A 125 0.22 29.23 2.18
CA ARG A 125 1.13 30.37 2.38
C ARG A 125 1.86 30.33 3.73
N THR A 126 2.10 29.14 4.23
CA THR A 126 2.94 28.93 5.41
C THR A 126 4.37 29.14 4.95
N GLY A 127 5.00 30.27 5.28
CA GLY A 127 6.36 30.65 4.85
C GLY A 127 7.50 29.70 5.28
N ALA A 128 7.18 28.47 5.68
CA ALA A 128 8.09 27.42 6.13
C ALA A 128 8.63 26.52 5.00
N TYR A 129 8.18 26.71 3.75
CA TYR A 129 8.53 25.84 2.62
C TYR A 129 9.37 26.52 1.53
N SER A 130 9.87 27.73 1.78
CA SER A 130 10.84 28.39 0.89
C SER A 130 12.26 27.90 1.17
N SER A 131 13.13 27.94 0.16
CA SER A 131 14.56 27.71 0.36
C SER A 131 15.18 28.77 1.29
N SER A 132 16.42 28.57 1.73
CA SER A 132 17.17 29.58 2.51
C SER A 132 17.35 30.91 1.76
N LEU A 133 17.19 30.90 0.43
CA LEU A 133 17.23 32.07 -0.45
C LEU A 133 15.82 32.60 -0.79
N GLY A 134 14.76 32.04 -0.21
CA GLY A 134 13.38 32.45 -0.48
C GLY A 134 12.77 31.86 -1.76
N GLU A 135 13.43 30.90 -2.40
CA GLU A 135 12.95 30.30 -3.64
C GLU A 135 11.78 29.35 -3.38
N PRO A 136 10.82 29.24 -4.32
CA PRO A 136 9.71 28.31 -4.21
C PRO A 136 10.19 26.84 -4.24
N PRO A 137 9.40 25.90 -3.69
CA PRO A 137 9.63 24.47 -3.89
C PRO A 137 9.70 24.10 -5.37
N VAL A 138 10.43 23.03 -5.68
CA VAL A 138 10.44 22.40 -7.01
C VAL A 138 9.00 22.14 -7.45
N ASP A 139 8.63 22.52 -8.68
CA ASP A 139 7.29 22.31 -9.19
C ASP A 139 6.94 20.81 -9.24
N PRO A 140 5.65 20.43 -9.14
CA PRO A 140 5.28 19.02 -9.05
C PRO A 140 5.71 18.15 -10.24
N LEU A 141 5.77 18.69 -11.46
CA LEU A 141 6.13 17.91 -12.64
C LEU A 141 7.63 17.55 -12.61
N ASN A 142 8.50 18.54 -12.39
CA ASN A 142 9.93 18.28 -12.18
C ASN A 142 10.18 17.51 -10.87
N GLY A 143 9.28 17.64 -9.91
CA GLY A 143 9.26 16.90 -8.66
C GLY A 143 9.20 15.38 -8.83
N LEU A 144 8.63 14.86 -9.92
CA LEU A 144 8.66 13.43 -10.23
C LEU A 144 10.10 12.94 -10.46
N TRP A 145 10.89 13.69 -11.23
CA TRP A 145 12.30 13.37 -11.47
C TRP A 145 13.12 13.50 -10.18
N GLY A 146 12.90 14.57 -9.42
CA GLY A 146 13.53 14.76 -8.10
C GLY A 146 13.23 13.59 -7.14
N ALA A 147 11.97 13.14 -7.08
CA ALA A 147 11.57 12.01 -6.26
C ALA A 147 12.27 10.71 -6.68
N PHE A 148 12.42 10.47 -7.98
CA PHE A 148 13.14 9.29 -8.49
C PHE A 148 14.63 9.33 -8.09
N VAL A 149 15.32 10.45 -8.33
CA VAL A 149 16.75 10.59 -7.98
C VAL A 149 17.00 10.44 -6.49
N LEU A 150 16.16 11.03 -5.64
CA LEU A 150 16.26 10.87 -4.18
C LEU A 150 15.93 9.44 -3.72
N SER A 151 15.12 8.71 -4.48
CA SER A 151 14.84 7.30 -4.21
C SER A 151 16.05 6.42 -4.44
N LEU A 152 16.95 6.75 -5.37
CA LEU A 152 18.19 5.99 -5.59
C LEU A 152 19.04 5.93 -4.30
N TRP A 153 19.20 7.07 -3.64
CA TRP A 153 19.87 7.16 -2.34
C TRP A 153 19.11 6.40 -1.26
N SER A 154 17.79 6.54 -1.25
CA SER A 154 16.95 5.89 -0.25
C SER A 154 16.97 4.37 -0.39
N TRP A 155 17.08 3.84 -1.60
CA TRP A 155 17.25 2.41 -1.84
C TRP A 155 18.62 1.92 -1.39
N LEU A 156 19.69 2.69 -1.63
CA LEU A 156 21.03 2.34 -1.16
C LEU A 156 21.06 2.21 0.37
N PHE A 157 20.47 3.18 1.09
CA PHE A 157 20.55 3.22 2.56
C PHE A 157 19.45 2.45 3.29
N PHE A 158 18.25 2.35 2.72
CA PHE A 158 17.08 1.78 3.39
C PHE A 158 16.38 0.69 2.59
N GLY A 159 16.73 0.49 1.32
CA GLY A 159 16.12 -0.53 0.46
C GLY A 159 16.34 -1.95 0.96
N TRP A 160 17.50 -2.22 1.58
CA TRP A 160 17.80 -3.50 2.22
C TRP A 160 16.94 -3.78 3.47
N VAL A 161 16.26 -2.78 4.02
CA VAL A 161 15.25 -2.95 5.08
C VAL A 161 13.85 -3.01 4.48
N THR A 162 13.49 -2.03 3.64
CA THR A 162 12.11 -1.91 3.13
C THR A 162 11.71 -3.07 2.25
N ILE A 163 12.58 -3.49 1.31
CA ILE A 163 12.26 -4.56 0.36
C ILE A 163 12.09 -5.90 1.09
N PRO A 164 13.01 -6.35 1.96
CA PRO A 164 12.81 -7.59 2.71
C PRO A 164 11.65 -7.52 3.69
N SER A 165 11.46 -6.40 4.39
CA SER A 165 10.32 -6.23 5.33
C SER A 165 8.99 -6.36 4.60
N GLY A 166 8.86 -5.70 3.45
CA GLY A 166 7.68 -5.81 2.59
C GLY A 166 7.45 -7.25 2.14
N GLY A 167 8.51 -7.92 1.64
CA GLY A 167 8.43 -9.32 1.21
C GLY A 167 8.02 -10.28 2.33
N ILE A 168 8.57 -10.13 3.53
CA ILE A 168 8.23 -10.95 4.71
C ILE A 168 6.77 -10.72 5.10
N ILE A 169 6.34 -9.47 5.25
CA ILE A 169 4.96 -9.12 5.62
C ILE A 169 3.97 -9.66 4.57
N GLY A 170 4.27 -9.46 3.28
CA GLY A 170 3.47 -9.96 2.17
C GLY A 170 3.36 -11.49 2.13
N GLY A 171 4.48 -12.19 2.30
CA GLY A 171 4.52 -13.64 2.34
C GLY A 171 3.75 -14.23 3.54
N LEU A 172 3.93 -13.64 4.72
CA LEU A 172 3.21 -14.04 5.94
C LEU A 172 1.71 -13.80 5.80
N PHE A 173 1.30 -12.63 5.30
CA PHE A 173 -0.11 -12.32 5.11
C PHE A 173 -0.77 -13.25 4.08
N ALA A 174 -0.11 -13.53 2.95
CA ALA A 174 -0.57 -14.49 1.96
C ALA A 174 -0.72 -15.91 2.55
N ARG A 175 0.22 -16.33 3.39
CA ARG A 175 0.17 -17.62 4.08
C ARG A 175 -1.04 -17.72 5.02
N LEU A 176 -1.36 -16.63 5.73
CA LEU A 176 -2.56 -16.56 6.58
C LEU A 176 -3.84 -16.66 5.74
N LEU A 177 -3.93 -15.95 4.61
CA LEU A 177 -5.12 -16.05 3.74
C LEU A 177 -5.33 -17.48 3.21
N LYS A 178 -4.25 -18.17 2.85
CA LYS A 178 -4.30 -19.54 2.34
C LYS A 178 -4.77 -20.55 3.39
N ARG A 179 -4.41 -20.36 4.67
CA ARG A 179 -4.81 -21.24 5.78
C ARG A 179 -6.31 -21.18 6.05
N SER A 180 -6.92 -20.00 5.98
CA SER A 180 -8.36 -19.80 6.15
C SER A 180 -9.22 -20.56 5.12
N CYS A 181 -8.62 -21.01 4.01
CA CYS A 181 -9.31 -21.79 2.98
C CYS A 181 -9.22 -23.32 3.19
N ARG A 182 -8.32 -23.82 4.06
CA ARG A 182 -8.12 -25.28 4.26
C ARG A 182 -8.88 -25.87 5.44
N THR A 183 -9.35 -25.05 6.38
CA THR A 183 -10.00 -25.53 7.60
C THR A 183 -11.48 -25.87 7.44
N SER A 184 -12.07 -25.71 6.25
CA SER A 184 -13.47 -26.07 5.98
C SER A 184 -13.67 -27.49 5.42
N VAL A 185 -12.60 -28.28 5.25
CA VAL A 185 -12.66 -29.58 4.55
C VAL A 185 -12.31 -30.77 5.48
N SER A 186 -11.87 -30.54 6.72
CA SER A 186 -11.49 -31.61 7.65
C SER A 186 -12.53 -31.85 8.76
N GLY A 187 -13.80 -31.51 8.51
CA GLY A 187 -14.90 -31.61 9.48
C GLY A 187 -16.12 -32.34 8.92
N SER A 188 -15.90 -33.31 8.02
CA SER A 188 -16.91 -34.24 7.51
C SER A 188 -16.56 -35.66 7.91
#